data_AF-A0A821YSP5-F1
#
_entry.id   AF-A0A821YSP5-F1
#
_cell.length_a   1.000
_cell.length_b   1.000
_cell.length_c   1.000
_cell.angle_alpha   90.00
_cell.angle_beta   90.00
_cell.angle_gamma   90.00
#
_symmetry.space_group_name_H-M   'P 1'
#
loop_
_entity.id
_entity.type
_entity.pdbx_description
1 polymer ?
#
loop_
_entity_poly.entity_id
_entity_poly.type
_entity_poly.pdbx_seq_one_letter_code
_entity_poly.pdbx_strand_id
1 'polypeptide(L)' 'MAIGDGLIDPYNQWDYGPVMYQFGLTDKQELERVNIQTELGRRAIEAKQCLLAHLVLDEIMGIF' A
#
# COMPACT_ATOMS: atom_id res chain seq x y z
N MET A 1 11.19 -16.15 -18.84
CA MET A 1 9.82 -15.82 -18.44
C MET A 1 9.84 -14.40 -17.90
N ALA A 2 9.42 -13.42 -18.71
CA ALA A 2 9.35 -12.03 -18.28
C ALA A 2 7.98 -11.84 -17.62
N ILE A 3 7.97 -11.77 -16.29
CA ILE A 3 6.77 -11.44 -15.54
C ILE A 3 6.67 -9.92 -15.57
N GLY A 4 5.93 -9.39 -16.54
CA GLY A 4 5.52 -7.98 -16.54
C GLY A 4 4.57 -7.74 -15.37
N ASP A 5 4.86 -6.69 -14.58
CA ASP A 5 4.15 -6.26 -13.37
C ASP A 5 3.71 -7.42 -12.49
N GLY A 6 4.68 -8.18 -11.95
CA GLY A 6 4.48 -9.38 -11.15
C GLY A 6 3.63 -9.20 -9.90
N LEU A 7 2.32 -8.97 -10.10
CA LEU A 7 1.18 -8.99 -9.18
C LEU A 7 0.92 -10.40 -8.64
N ILE A 8 1.99 -11.05 -8.22
CA ILE A 8 2.03 -12.46 -7.79
C ILE A 8 2.03 -12.51 -6.25
N ASP A 9 2.43 -11.43 -5.58
CA ASP A 9 2.49 -11.34 -4.13
C ASP A 9 1.93 -10.00 -3.63
N PRO A 10 0.59 -9.87 -3.53
CA PRO A 10 -0.05 -8.65 -3.02
C PRO A 10 0.47 -8.24 -1.64
N TYR A 11 0.90 -9.20 -0.81
CA TYR A 11 1.34 -8.93 0.56
C TYR A 11 2.69 -8.22 0.61
N ASN A 12 3.63 -8.60 -0.26
CA ASN A 12 4.94 -7.94 -0.36
C ASN A 12 4.96 -6.76 -1.36
N GLN A 13 3.98 -6.66 -2.26
CA GLN A 13 3.89 -5.57 -3.22
C GLN A 13 3.29 -4.27 -2.66
N TRP A 14 2.73 -4.31 -1.46
CA TRP A 14 2.18 -3.10 -0.83
C TRP A 14 3.16 -2.29 0.00
N ASP A 15 4.47 -2.52 -0.16
CA ASP A 15 5.51 -1.70 0.45
C ASP A 15 5.66 -0.34 -0.28
N TYR A 16 4.52 0.33 -0.50
CA TYR A 16 4.41 1.59 -1.22
C TYR A 16 5.12 2.73 -0.49
N GLY A 17 5.12 2.72 0.84
CA GLY A 17 5.75 3.76 1.67
C GLY A 17 7.25 3.94 1.35
N PRO A 18 8.08 2.89 1.50
CA PRO A 18 9.50 2.97 1.18
C PRO A 18 9.78 3.38 -0.26
N VAL A 19 8.99 2.89 -1.22
CA VAL A 19 9.12 3.21 -2.65
C VAL A 19 8.79 4.69 -2.90
N MET A 20 7.64 5.17 -2.41
CA MET A 20 7.24 6.57 -2.53
C MET A 20 8.27 7.50 -1.88
N TYR A 21 8.83 7.12 -0.73
CA TYR A 21 9.81 7.95 -0.02
C TYR A 21 11.14 8.03 -0.78
N GLN A 22 11.61 6.91 -1.34
CA GLN A 22 12.81 6.88 -2.18
C GLN A 22 12.67 7.74 -3.44
N PHE A 23 11.48 7.77 -4.04
CA PHE A 23 11.21 8.60 -5.22
C PHE A 23 10.89 10.06 -4.88
N GLY A 24 10.87 10.45 -3.61
CA GLY A 24 10.53 11.80 -3.17
C GLY A 24 9.06 12.18 -3.42
N LEU A 25 8.19 11.17 -3.58
CA LEU A 25 6.74 11.33 -3.77
C LEU A 25 6.01 11.58 -2.45
N THR A 26 6.67 11.28 -1.33
CA THR A 26 6.13 11.44 0.03
C THR A 26 7.22 11.98 0.95
N ASP A 27 6.82 12.69 2.01
CA ASP A 27 7.73 13.09 3.09
C ASP A 27 7.68 12.10 4.26
N LYS A 28 8.45 12.38 5.32
CA LYS A 28 8.55 11.49 6.50
C LYS A 28 7.23 11.38 7.28
N GLN A 29 6.42 12.43 7.27
CA GLN A 29 5.13 12.46 7.98
C GLN A 29 4.10 11.62 7.20
N GLU A 30 4.08 11.80 5.89
CA GLU A 30 3.27 10.98 4.98
C GLU A 30 3.72 9.51 4.95
N LEU A 31 5.03 9.22 5.06
CA LEU A 31 5.55 7.85 5.11
C LEU A 31 4.96 7.04 6.29
N GLU A 32 4.85 7.66 7.47
CA GLU A 32 4.25 7.02 8.63
C GLU A 32 2.76 6.74 8.41
N ARG A 33 2.04 7.69 7.80
CA ARG A 33 0.63 7.54 7.40
C ARG A 33 0.44 6.38 6.41
N VAL A 34 1.25 6.34 5.34
CA VAL A 34 1.21 5.31 4.31
C VAL A 34 1.48 3.94 4.91
N ASN A 35 2.49 3.81 5.77
CA ASN A 35 2.81 2.53 6.43
C ASN A 35 1.67 2.02 7.32
N ILE A 36 1.02 2.92 8.08
CA ILE A 36 -0.13 2.56 8.92
C ILE A 36 -1.30 2.08 8.07
N GLN A 37 -1.63 2.80 7.00
CA GLN A 37 -2.74 2.42 6.12
C GLN A 37 -2.45 1.13 5.34
N THR A 38 -1.21 0.91 4.90
CA THR A 38 -0.79 -0.36 4.28
C THR A 38 -1.01 -1.53 5.24
N GLU A 39 -0.59 -1.41 6.50
CA GLU A 39 -0.75 -2.48 7.50
C GLU A 39 -2.23 -2.72 7.83
N LEU A 40 -3.04 -1.67 7.93
CA LEU A 40 -4.49 -1.80 8.11
C LEU A 40 -5.17 -2.48 6.91
N GLY A 41 -4.80 -2.11 5.69
CA GLY A 41 -5.27 -2.74 4.46
C GLY A 41 -4.90 -4.23 4.41
N ARG A 42 -3.67 -4.58 4.81
CA ARG A 42 -3.21 -5.97 4.91
C ARG A 42 -4.07 -6.80 5.86
N ARG A 43 -4.29 -6.30 7.08
CA ARG A 43 -5.15 -6.98 8.07
C ARG A 43 -6.59 -7.12 7.60
N ALA A 44 -7.13 -6.13 6.91
CA ALA A 44 -8.48 -6.20 6.35
C ALA A 44 -8.58 -7.31 5.29
N ILE A 45 -7.53 -7.52 4.49
CA ILE A 45 -7.49 -8.59 3.47
C ILE A 45 -7.35 -9.97 4.12
N GLU A 46 -6.50 -10.11 5.13
CA GLU A 46 -6.41 -11.34 5.93
C GLU A 46 -7.74 -11.70 6.59
N ALA A 47 -8.47 -10.68 7.06
CA ALA A 47 -9.82 -10.82 7.61
C ALA A 47 -10.92 -11.01 6.55
N LYS A 48 -10.57 -11.10 5.25
CA LYS A 48 -11.50 -11.18 4.09
C LYS A 48 -12.49 -10.03 4.00
N GLN A 49 -12.17 -8.89 4.60
CA GLN A 49 -12.95 -7.65 4.56
C GLN A 49 -12.52 -6.80 3.36
N CYS A 50 -12.80 -7.29 2.15
CA CYS A 50 -12.31 -6.67 0.91
C CYS A 50 -12.75 -5.21 0.73
N LEU A 51 -13.96 -4.85 1.17
CA LEU A 51 -14.45 -3.46 1.10
C LEU A 51 -13.67 -2.53 2.03
N LEU A 52 -13.37 -2.98 3.25
CA LEU A 52 -12.57 -2.20 4.19
C LEU A 52 -11.14 -2.04 3.67
N ALA A 53 -10.56 -3.11 3.14
CA ALA A 53 -9.24 -3.07 2.52
C ALA A 53 -9.18 -2.06 1.37
N HIS A 54 -10.19 -2.05 0.51
CA HIS A 54 -10.28 -1.10 -0.60
C HIS A 54 -10.33 0.34 -0.09
N LEU A 55 -11.19 0.66 0.89
CA LEU A 55 -11.33 2.02 1.43
C LEU A 55 -10.03 2.52 2.08
N VAL A 56 -9.38 1.67 2.87
CA VAL A 56 -8.14 2.04 3.57
C VAL A 56 -6.98 2.26 2.59
N LEU A 57 -6.88 1.45 1.55
CA LEU A 57 -5.82 1.59 0.54
C LEU A 57 -6.09 2.75 -0.43
N ASP A 58 -7.34 3.09 -0.71
CA ASP A 58 -7.69 4.24 -1.56
C ASP A 58 -7.32 5.57 -0.89
N GLU A 59 -7.37 5.62 0.44
CA GLU A 59 -6.93 6.78 1.24
C GLU A 59 -5.40 7.03 1.14
N ILE A 60 -4.62 6.04 0.72
CA ILE A 60 -3.19 6.21 0.40
C ILE A 60 -3.05 6.98 -0.92
N MET A 61 -3.85 6.62 -1.92
CA MET A 61 -3.75 7.12 -3.30
C MET A 61 -4.46 8.46 -3.51
N GLY A 62 -5.43 8.83 -2.66
CA GLY A 62 -6.16 10.10 -2.73
C GLY A 62 -5.32 11.37 -2.45
N ILE A 63 -4.01 11.24 -2.28
CA ILE A 63 -3.07 12.36 -2.06
C ILE A 63 -2.35 12.80 -3.34
N PHE A 64 -2.42 12.02 -4.43
CA PHE A 64 -1.83 12.36 -5.74
C PHE A 64 -2.85 12.93 -6.73
#